data_AF-A0A7K4BF38-F1
#
_entry.id   AF-A0A7K4BF38-F1
#
_cell.length_a   1.000
_cell.length_b   1.000
_cell.length_c   1.000
_cell.angle_alpha   90.00
_cell.angle_beta   90.00
_cell.angle_gamma   90.00
#
_symmetry.space_group_name_H-M   'P 1'
#
loop_
_entity.id
_entity.type
_entity.pdbx_description
1 polymer ?
#
loop_
_entity_poly.entity_id
_entity_poly.type
_entity_poly.pdbx_seq_one_letter_code
_entity_poly.pdbx_strand_id
1 'polypeptide(L)'
;STVYGPGEAIATLVRTILGDENRILTVSSYITSEIHGIGEVCIGVPARLNRNGIYPVPIRLQGDEVTGFQESVQKIRAITAEVMERMEKEG
;
A
#
# COMPACT_ATOMS: atom_id res chain seq x y z
N SER A 1 -4.05 8.78 -21.07
CA SER A 1 -4.20 8.87 -19.60
C SER A 1 -5.66 8.75 -19.23
N THR A 2 -5.98 7.92 -18.24
CA THR A 2 -7.32 7.85 -17.65
C THR A 2 -7.39 8.84 -16.49
N VAL A 3 -8.35 9.77 -16.50
CA VAL A 3 -8.44 10.85 -15.47
C VAL A 3 -9.62 10.64 -14.52
N TYR A 4 -10.76 10.16 -15.03
CA TYR A 4 -11.97 9.97 -14.23
C TYR A 4 -11.82 8.86 -13.18
N GLY A 5 -11.25 7.71 -13.56
CA GLY A 5 -11.05 6.58 -12.64
C GLY A 5 -10.15 6.94 -11.45
N PRO A 6 -8.92 7.44 -11.69
CA PRO A 6 -8.04 7.88 -10.60
C PRO A 6 -8.64 9.02 -9.77
N GLY A 7 -9.30 9.99 -10.41
CA GLY A 7 -9.95 11.10 -9.72
C GLY A 7 -11.04 10.62 -8.74
N GLU A 8 -11.91 9.72 -9.19
CA GLU A 8 -12.97 9.16 -8.34
C GLU A 8 -12.42 8.30 -7.19
N ALA A 9 -11.34 7.55 -7.44
CA ALA A 9 -10.67 6.78 -6.40
C ALA A 9 -10.11 7.69 -5.31
N ILE A 10 -9.41 8.77 -5.68
CA ILE A 10 -8.88 9.76 -4.74
C ILE A 10 -10.01 10.44 -3.97
N ALA A 11 -11.07 10.87 -4.66
CA ALA A 11 -12.22 11.50 -4.03
C ALA A 11 -12.90 10.55 -3.02
N THR A 12 -13.01 9.26 -3.35
CA THR A 12 -13.54 8.23 -2.44
C THR A 12 -12.67 8.07 -1.20
N LEU A 13 -11.35 8.04 -1.34
CA LEU A 13 -10.42 7.96 -0.20
C LEU A 13 -10.60 9.16 0.73
N VAL A 14 -10.62 10.37 0.17
CA VAL A 14 -10.80 11.61 0.94
C VAL A 14 -12.14 11.61 1.67
N ARG A 15 -13.24 11.27 0.99
CA ARG A 15 -14.58 11.19 1.62
C ARG A 15 -14.62 10.14 2.72
N THR A 16 -14.02 8.97 2.51
CA THR A 16 -13.98 7.89 3.51
C THR A 16 -13.27 8.32 4.80
N ILE A 17 -12.15 9.04 4.66
CA ILE A 17 -11.37 9.55 5.81
C ILE A 17 -12.16 10.66 6.51
N LEU A 18 -12.59 11.68 5.78
CA LEU A 18 -13.29 12.84 6.37
C LEU A 18 -14.66 12.46 6.96
N GLY A 19 -15.35 11.50 6.33
CA GLY A 19 -16.64 10.97 6.76
C GLY A 19 -16.55 9.92 7.87
N ASP A 20 -15.35 9.54 8.30
CA ASP A 20 -15.10 8.54 9.35
C ASP A 20 -15.83 7.20 9.09
N GLU A 21 -15.92 6.80 7.82
CA GLU A 21 -16.82 5.72 7.39
C GLU A 21 -16.37 4.32 7.88
N ASN A 22 -15.17 4.19 8.46
CA ASN A 22 -14.57 2.93 8.90
C ASN A 22 -14.59 1.83 7.81
N ARG A 23 -14.39 2.23 6.54
CA ARG A 23 -14.46 1.31 5.39
C ARG A 23 -13.14 0.61 5.15
N ILE A 24 -13.22 -0.62 4.65
CA ILE A 24 -12.07 -1.38 4.17
C ILE A 24 -11.92 -1.13 2.66
N LEU A 25 -10.78 -0.57 2.27
CA LEU A 25 -10.41 -0.33 0.86
C LEU A 25 -9.02 -0.91 0.62
N THR A 26 -8.75 -1.35 -0.61
CA THR A 26 -7.41 -1.79 -1.02
C THR A 26 -6.59 -0.58 -1.46
N VAL A 27 -5.55 -0.25 -0.70
CA VAL A 27 -4.70 0.92 -0.92
C VAL A 27 -3.24 0.56 -0.75
N SER A 28 -2.34 1.34 -1.35
CA SER A 28 -0.92 1.25 -1.02
C SER A 28 -0.73 1.75 0.40
N SER A 29 -0.20 0.90 1.27
CA SER A 29 0.05 1.24 2.67
C SER A 29 1.37 0.65 3.14
N TYR A 30 2.01 1.35 4.07
CA TYR A 30 3.26 0.90 4.67
C TYR A 30 2.97 -0.21 5.68
N ILE A 31 3.51 -1.40 5.43
CA ILE A 31 3.38 -2.55 6.34
C ILE A 31 4.61 -2.62 7.24
N THR A 32 4.41 -2.49 8.55
CA THR A 32 5.51 -2.52 9.55
C THR A 32 5.81 -3.92 10.04
N SER A 33 4.85 -4.85 9.95
CA SER A 33 4.98 -6.22 10.44
C SER A 33 5.40 -7.18 9.35
N GLU A 34 6.30 -8.11 9.69
CA GLU A 34 6.66 -9.27 8.87
C GLU A 34 5.47 -10.26 8.77
N ILE A 35 4.63 -10.13 7.75
CA ILE A 35 3.73 -11.22 7.37
C ILE A 35 4.60 -12.22 6.59
N HIS A 36 5.01 -13.33 7.22
CA HIS A 36 5.95 -14.29 6.61
C HIS A 36 7.34 -13.69 6.27
N GLY A 37 7.89 -12.78 7.10
CA GLY A 37 9.16 -12.09 6.81
C GLY A 37 9.03 -10.93 5.82
N ILE A 38 7.80 -10.53 5.50
CA ILE A 38 7.50 -9.49 4.50
C ILE A 38 7.00 -8.24 5.22
N GLY A 39 7.76 -7.16 5.17
CA GLY A 39 7.45 -5.88 5.83
C GLY A 39 8.23 -4.71 5.22
N GLU A 40 8.26 -3.58 5.91
CA GLU A 40 9.03 -2.36 5.60
C GLU A 40 8.89 -1.87 4.14
N VAL A 41 7.68 -1.95 3.59
CA VAL A 41 7.41 -1.59 2.21
C VAL A 41 6.01 -0.99 2.08
N CYS A 42 5.85 -0.05 1.15
CA CYS A 42 4.52 0.40 0.72
C CYS A 42 4.00 -0.55 -0.35
N ILE A 43 2.94 -1.29 -0.05
CA ILE A 43 2.34 -2.25 -0.99
C ILE A 43 0.82 -2.22 -0.89
N GLY A 44 0.15 -2.59 -1.98
CA GLY A 44 -1.30 -2.70 -2.04
C GLY A 44 -1.83 -3.77 -1.10
N VAL A 45 -2.49 -3.34 -0.02
CA VAL A 45 -3.13 -4.23 0.96
C VAL A 45 -4.51 -3.68 1.32
N PRO A 46 -5.43 -4.54 1.80
CA PRO A 46 -6.64 -4.06 2.43
C PRO A 46 -6.28 -3.25 3.67
N ALA A 47 -6.88 -2.07 3.82
CA ALA A 47 -6.72 -1.23 4.98
C ALA A 47 -8.07 -0.67 5.41
N ARG A 48 -8.25 -0.49 6.71
CA ARG A 48 -9.38 0.23 7.30
C ARG A 48 -9.06 1.71 7.29
N LEU A 49 -9.97 2.50 6.70
CA LEU A 49 -9.85 3.95 6.61
C LEU A 49 -10.91 4.62 7.46
N ASN A 50 -10.48 5.59 8.25
CA ASN A 50 -11.36 6.43 9.05
C ASN A 50 -10.71 7.80 9.32
N ARG A 51 -11.31 8.64 10.16
CA ARG A 51 -10.79 10.01 10.41
C ARG A 51 -9.36 10.05 10.96
N ASN A 52 -8.91 8.95 11.57
CA ASN A 52 -7.59 8.83 12.19
C ASN A 52 -6.53 8.31 11.20
N GLY A 53 -6.90 8.05 9.94
CA GLY A 53 -5.99 7.64 8.89
C GLY A 53 -6.23 6.23 8.37
N ILE A 54 -5.14 5.56 7.99
CA ILE A 54 -5.14 4.29 7.27
C ILE A 54 -4.50 3.22 8.14
N TYR A 55 -5.21 2.11 8.34
CA TYR A 55 -4.78 1.00 9.18
C TYR A 55 -4.78 -0.30 8.37
N PRO A 56 -3.63 -0.79 7.90
CA PRO A 56 -3.53 -2.08 7.22
C PRO A 56 -4.18 -3.18 8.05
N VAL A 57 -4.97 -4.04 7.40
CA VAL A 57 -5.57 -5.19 8.07
C VAL A 57 -4.80 -6.47 7.72
N PRO A 58 -4.64 -7.42 8.66
CA PRO A 58 -3.95 -8.68 8.38
C PRO A 58 -4.64 -9.47 7.27
N ILE A 59 -3.85 -9.95 6.32
CA ILE A 59 -4.31 -10.85 5.25
C ILE A 59 -3.78 -12.26 5.50
N ARG A 60 -4.59 -13.25 5.16
CA ARG A 60 -4.18 -14.66 5.15
C ARG A 60 -3.91 -15.04 3.71
N LEU A 61 -2.68 -15.45 3.43
CA LEU A 61 -2.23 -15.90 2.12
C LEU A 61 -2.00 -17.41 2.14
N GLN A 62 -2.30 -18.09 1.04
CA GLN A 62 -1.96 -19.50 0.84
C GLN A 62 -0.69 -19.66 0.00
N GLY A 63 -0.13 -20.88 -0.08
CA GLY A 63 1.26 -21.11 -0.48
C GLY A 63 1.73 -20.43 -1.78
N ASP A 64 0.92 -20.50 -2.84
CA ASP A 64 1.20 -19.83 -4.11
C ASP A 64 1.05 -18.30 -4.02
N GLU A 65 0.04 -17.81 -3.31
CA GLU A 65 -0.18 -16.38 -3.06
C GLU A 65 0.96 -15.74 -2.25
N VAL A 66 1.55 -16.46 -1.29
CA VAL A 66 2.71 -15.99 -0.52
C VAL A 66 3.89 -15.73 -1.45
N THR A 67 4.13 -16.65 -2.39
CA THR A 67 5.24 -16.52 -3.35
C THR A 67 5.04 -15.30 -4.25
N GLY A 68 3.85 -15.13 -4.83
CA GLY A 68 3.54 -13.97 -5.67
C GLY A 68 3.57 -12.64 -4.91
N PHE A 69 3.14 -12.63 -3.65
CA PHE A 69 3.22 -11.46 -2.79
C PHE A 69 4.68 -11.09 -2.48
N GLN A 70 5.51 -12.09 -2.15
CA GLN A 70 6.94 -11.89 -1.90
C GLN A 70 7.67 -11.34 -3.13
N GLU A 71 7.40 -11.89 -4.32
CA GLU A 71 7.97 -11.35 -5.57
C GLU A 71 7.59 -9.89 -5.82
N SER A 72 6.33 -9.52 -5.56
CA SER A 72 5.86 -8.14 -5.71
C SER A 72 6.60 -7.19 -4.77
N VAL A 73 6.82 -7.61 -3.52
CA VAL A 73 7.56 -6.84 -2.52
C VAL A 73 9.00 -6.63 -2.93
N GLN A 74 9.68 -7.68 -3.41
CA GLN A 74 11.08 -7.57 -3.85
C GLN A 74 11.23 -6.59 -5.02
N LYS A 75 10.30 -6.64 -5.99
CA LYS A 75 10.28 -5.70 -7.11
C LYS A 75 10.12 -4.25 -6.63
N ILE A 76 9.16 -3.99 -5.73
CA ILE A 76 8.94 -2.64 -5.18
C ILE A 76 10.18 -2.16 -4.42
N ARG A 77 10.75 -2.99 -3.54
CA ARG A 77 11.95 -2.64 -2.76
C ARG A 77 13.14 -2.27 -3.65
N ALA A 78 13.39 -3.04 -4.70
CA ALA A 78 14.47 -2.76 -5.65
C ALA A 78 14.30 -1.39 -6.33
N ILE A 79 13.08 -1.10 -6.82
CA ILE A 79 12.76 0.18 -7.46
C ILE A 79 12.86 1.33 -6.46
N THR A 80 12.33 1.15 -5.24
CA THR A 80 12.42 2.17 -4.19
C THR A 80 13.87 2.48 -3.85
N ALA A 81 14.73 1.46 -3.69
CA ALA A 81 16.15 1.65 -3.41
C ALA A 81 16.87 2.41 -4.54
N GLU A 82 16.61 2.05 -5.79
CA GLU A 82 17.16 2.74 -6.96
C GLU A 82 16.75 4.22 -7.01
N VAL A 83 15.48 4.53 -6.73
CA VAL A 83 14.97 5.91 -6.71
C VAL A 83 15.61 6.71 -5.57
N MET A 84 15.74 6.11 -4.38
CA MET A 84 16.34 6.78 -3.21
C MET A 84 17.82 7.11 -3.46
N GLU A 85 18.59 6.18 -4.03
CA GLU A 85 20.00 6.40 -4.38
C GLU A 85 20.16 7.54 -5.41
N ARG A 86 19.24 7.65 -6.37
CA ARG A 86 19.25 8.76 -7.34
C ARG A 86 18.95 10.10 -6.66
N MET A 87 17.96 10.14 -5.76
CA MET A 87 17.60 11.35 -5.02
C MET A 87 18.73 11.85 -4.11
N GLU A 88 19.51 10.95 -3.52
CA GLU A 88 20.68 11.31 -2.70
C GLU A 88 21.86 11.87 -3.52
N LYS A 89 22.00 11.48 -4.79
CA LYS A 89 23.04 11.99 -5.70
C LYS A 89 22.73 13.36 -6.29
N GLU A 90 21.45 13.75 -6.28
CA GLU A 90 20.96 15.02 -6.84
C GLU A 90 20.77 16.11 -5.77
N GLY A 91 20.91 15.76 -4.48
CA GLY A 91 20.86 16.69 -3.33
C GLY A 91 22.24 17.09 -2.83
#